data_AF-A0A6M2DUM8-F1
#
_entry.id   AF-A0A6M2DUM8-F1
#
_cell.length_a   1.000
_cell.length_b   1.000
_cell.length_c   1.000
_cell.angle_alpha   90.00
_cell.angle_beta   90.00
_cell.angle_gamma   90.00
#
_symmetry.space_group_name_H-M   'P 1'
#
loop_
_entity.id
_entity.type
_entity.pdbx_description
1 polymer ?
#
loop_
_entity_poly.entity_id
_entity_poly.type
_entity_poly.pdbx_seq_one_letter_code
_entity_poly.pdbx_strand_id
1 'polypeptide(L)'
;MQNQQIRVVIFKMLILMMQLATLISSWAIDFNVTHNQLNALLPILKTLGLKNLPLSAKTLLKTPHSIPSSEINSNRGNIGEYVHFNMEDRLIYELQNMPSHNFLDNYVDVVINIDGVPVHKSNASQFWPILGAIFVRNKPLRPFVIGIYYGDSKPRCVNMFLKKFIDDINILQEVGFNFNNVLYKVRLKKICCDAPA
;
A
#
# COMPACT_ATOMS: atom_id res chain seq x y z
N MET A 1 -45.65 24.68 8.54
CA MET A 1 -44.38 24.57 9.30
C MET A 1 -43.93 23.11 9.50
N GLN A 2 -44.79 22.19 9.95
CA GLN A 2 -44.48 20.75 10.11
C GLN A 2 -43.91 20.05 8.85
N ASN A 3 -44.47 20.29 7.66
CA ASN A 3 -43.99 19.70 6.41
C ASN A 3 -42.58 20.14 5.98
N GLN A 4 -42.15 21.33 6.41
CA GLN A 4 -40.82 21.86 6.09
C GLN A 4 -39.76 21.26 7.04
N GLN A 5 -40.09 21.09 8.31
CA GLN A 5 -39.26 20.35 9.28
C GLN A 5 -39.10 18.87 8.90
N ILE A 6 -40.18 18.20 8.49
CA ILE A 6 -40.13 16.80 8.04
C ILE A 6 -39.24 16.66 6.79
N ARG A 7 -39.35 17.57 5.82
CA ARG A 7 -38.47 17.58 4.63
C ARG A 7 -37.00 17.80 5.00
N VAL A 8 -36.69 18.72 5.92
CA VAL A 8 -35.33 18.97 6.39
C VAL A 8 -34.76 17.77 7.15
N VAL A 9 -35.57 17.09 7.97
CA VAL A 9 -35.16 15.85 8.68
C VAL A 9 -34.91 14.72 7.69
N ILE A 10 -35.81 14.49 6.73
CA ILE A 10 -35.64 13.45 5.69
C ILE A 10 -34.40 13.75 4.85
N PHE A 11 -34.18 15.01 4.46
CA PHE A 11 -33.01 15.41 3.68
C PHE A 11 -31.70 15.24 4.46
N LYS A 12 -31.67 15.60 5.75
CA LYS A 12 -30.55 15.30 6.66
C LYS A 12 -30.33 13.79 6.82
N MET A 13 -31.40 12.99 6.93
CA MET A 13 -31.32 11.53 7.01
C MET A 13 -30.72 10.94 5.72
N LEU A 14 -31.14 11.42 4.55
CA LEU A 14 -30.60 11.01 3.25
C LEU A 14 -29.11 11.36 3.11
N ILE A 15 -28.69 12.56 3.52
CA ILE A 15 -27.27 12.97 3.51
C ILE A 15 -26.45 12.10 4.48
N LEU A 16 -26.96 11.87 5.69
CA LEU A 16 -26.30 11.02 6.69
C LEU A 16 -26.14 9.58 6.18
N MET A 17 -27.16 9.04 5.49
CA MET A 17 -27.13 7.72 4.87
C MET A 17 -26.14 7.63 3.70
N MET A 18 -25.92 8.71 2.95
CA MET A 18 -24.90 8.78 1.89
C MET A 18 -23.47 8.84 2.44
N GLN A 19 -23.28 9.42 3.62
CA GLN A 19 -21.97 9.50 4.30
C GLN A 19 -21.66 8.28 5.16
N LEU A 20 -22.65 7.43 5.46
CA LEU A 20 -22.47 6.31 6.38
C LEU A 20 -21.44 5.29 5.87
N ALA A 21 -21.47 4.96 4.58
CA ALA A 21 -20.48 4.06 3.99
C ALA A 21 -19.05 4.61 4.18
N THR A 22 -18.84 5.89 3.92
CA THR A 22 -17.53 6.54 4.08
C THR A 22 -17.09 6.63 5.54
N LEU A 23 -18.01 6.85 6.48
CA LEU A 23 -17.71 6.88 7.91
C LEU A 23 -17.30 5.49 8.43
N ILE A 24 -18.02 4.44 8.02
CA ILE A 24 -17.68 3.06 8.38
C ILE A 24 -16.34 2.66 7.73
N SER A 25 -16.08 3.07 6.48
CA SER A 25 -14.79 2.85 5.84
C SER A 25 -13.64 3.53 6.60
N SER A 26 -13.78 4.81 6.96
CA SER A 26 -12.76 5.53 7.75
C SER A 26 -12.53 4.84 9.08
N TRP A 27 -13.59 4.59 9.83
CA TRP A 27 -13.51 3.88 11.11
C TRP A 27 -12.83 2.52 10.98
N ALA A 28 -13.17 1.75 9.95
CA ALA A 28 -12.55 0.44 9.74
C ALA A 28 -11.04 0.55 9.47
N ILE A 29 -10.61 1.56 8.72
CA ILE A 29 -9.20 1.83 8.43
C ILE A 29 -8.48 2.32 9.71
N ASP A 30 -9.05 3.31 10.39
CA ASP A 30 -8.45 3.95 11.56
C ASP A 30 -8.25 2.97 12.73
N PHE A 31 -9.14 1.99 12.86
CA PHE A 31 -9.11 0.98 13.92
C PHE A 31 -8.63 -0.40 13.46
N ASN A 32 -8.07 -0.53 12.25
CA ASN A 32 -7.57 -1.79 11.68
C ASN A 32 -8.60 -2.93 11.74
N VAL A 33 -9.87 -2.64 11.47
CA VAL A 33 -10.95 -3.61 11.47
C VAL A 33 -10.77 -4.58 10.30
N THR A 34 -10.79 -5.88 10.59
CA THR A 34 -10.56 -6.91 9.57
C THR A 34 -11.72 -7.01 8.57
N HIS A 35 -11.42 -7.47 7.35
CA HIS A 35 -12.45 -7.77 6.35
C HIS A 35 -13.50 -8.76 6.87
N ASN A 36 -13.09 -9.73 7.70
CA ASN A 36 -14.02 -10.69 8.31
C ASN A 36 -15.01 -10.03 9.26
N GLN A 37 -14.54 -9.12 10.12
CA GLN A 37 -15.40 -8.35 11.02
C GLN A 37 -16.39 -7.48 10.23
N LEU A 38 -15.91 -6.79 9.19
CA LEU A 38 -16.78 -6.00 8.30
C LEU A 38 -17.80 -6.87 7.57
N ASN A 39 -17.40 -8.02 7.03
CA ASN A 39 -18.29 -8.95 6.34
C ASN A 39 -19.34 -9.57 7.29
N ALA A 40 -19.04 -9.69 8.58
CA ALA A 40 -20.02 -10.10 9.58
C ALA A 40 -20.98 -8.96 9.96
N LEU A 41 -20.48 -7.72 10.06
CA LEU A 41 -21.24 -6.55 10.48
C LEU A 41 -22.17 -6.00 9.39
N LEU A 42 -21.70 -5.88 8.14
CA LEU A 42 -22.43 -5.24 7.05
C LEU A 42 -23.80 -5.88 6.74
N PRO A 43 -23.97 -7.22 6.77
CA PRO A 43 -25.28 -7.84 6.63
C PRO A 43 -26.26 -7.44 7.74
N ILE A 44 -25.78 -7.38 9.00
CA ILE A 44 -26.60 -6.96 10.15
C ILE A 44 -27.07 -5.52 9.94
N LEU A 45 -26.18 -4.61 9.56
CA LEU A 45 -26.54 -3.22 9.29
C LEU A 45 -27.58 -3.09 8.16
N LYS A 46 -27.49 -3.93 7.11
CA LYS A 46 -28.52 -3.98 6.07
C LYS A 46 -29.88 -4.43 6.59
N THR A 47 -29.93 -5.43 7.47
CA THR A 47 -31.21 -5.88 8.06
C THR A 47 -31.89 -4.79 8.89
N LEU A 48 -31.12 -3.84 9.44
CA LEU A 48 -31.62 -2.68 10.17
C LEU A 48 -32.09 -1.53 9.25
N GLY A 49 -32.21 -1.76 7.94
CA GLY A 49 -32.74 -0.78 6.98
C GLY A 49 -31.68 0.07 6.27
N LEU A 50 -30.39 -0.16 6.52
CA LEU A 50 -29.29 0.55 5.87
C LEU A 50 -28.95 -0.05 4.49
N LYS A 51 -29.95 -0.07 3.59
CA LYS A 51 -29.90 -0.77 2.30
C LYS A 51 -28.77 -0.30 1.37
N ASN A 52 -28.30 0.93 1.54
CA ASN A 52 -27.26 1.56 0.71
C ASN A 52 -25.83 1.11 1.06
N LEU A 53 -25.63 0.41 2.18
CA LEU A 53 -24.32 -0.17 2.49
C LEU A 53 -24.03 -1.37 1.58
N PRO A 54 -22.78 -1.61 1.18
CA PRO A 54 -22.43 -2.85 0.50
C PRO A 54 -22.47 -4.05 1.45
N LEU A 55 -22.55 -5.26 0.89
CA LEU A 55 -22.49 -6.50 1.68
C LEU A 55 -21.07 -6.96 2.00
N SER A 56 -20.08 -6.47 1.26
CA SER A 56 -18.70 -6.89 1.40
C SER A 56 -17.79 -5.74 1.81
N ALA A 57 -16.83 -6.05 2.66
CA ALA A 57 -15.74 -5.17 3.04
C ALA A 57 -14.97 -4.64 1.82
N LYS A 58 -14.75 -5.49 0.80
CA LYS A 58 -14.05 -5.10 -0.44
C LYS A 58 -14.77 -3.96 -1.17
N THR A 59 -16.09 -4.06 -1.29
CA THR A 59 -16.91 -3.02 -1.94
C THR A 59 -17.01 -1.78 -1.06
N LEU A 60 -17.09 -1.94 0.28
CA LEU A 60 -17.10 -0.83 1.24
C LEU A 60 -15.82 0.01 1.15
N LEU A 61 -14.68 -0.66 1.13
CA LEU A 61 -13.36 -0.05 1.10
C LEU A 61 -12.89 0.32 -0.31
N LYS A 62 -13.75 0.11 -1.34
CA LYS A 62 -13.45 0.38 -2.76
C LYS A 62 -12.10 -0.19 -3.19
N THR A 63 -11.78 -1.42 -2.74
CA THR A 63 -10.51 -2.06 -3.08
C THR A 63 -10.41 -2.20 -4.62
N PRO A 64 -9.34 -1.72 -5.26
CA PRO A 64 -9.17 -1.82 -6.71
C PRO A 64 -9.29 -3.28 -7.17
N HIS A 65 -10.07 -3.52 -8.24
CA HIS A 65 -10.27 -4.87 -8.78
C HIS A 65 -9.08 -5.38 -9.60
N SER A 66 -8.27 -4.47 -10.15
CA SER A 66 -7.00 -4.78 -10.79
C SER A 66 -6.02 -3.63 -10.54
N ILE A 67 -4.75 -3.97 -10.41
CA ILE A 67 -3.63 -3.02 -10.40
C ILE A 67 -2.84 -3.32 -11.68
N PRO A 68 -2.44 -2.30 -12.46
CA PRO A 68 -1.57 -2.53 -13.61
C PRO A 68 -0.32 -3.30 -13.21
N SER A 69 -0.12 -4.46 -13.81
CA SER A 69 1.04 -5.33 -13.61
C SER A 69 1.76 -5.57 -14.93
N SER A 70 3.03 -5.95 -14.84
CA SER A 70 3.83 -6.41 -15.97
C SER A 70 4.15 -7.89 -15.79
N GLU A 71 4.16 -8.64 -16.87
CA GLU A 71 4.52 -10.06 -16.85
C GLU A 71 6.04 -10.24 -16.71
N ILE A 72 6.44 -11.10 -15.79
CA ILE A 72 7.83 -11.55 -15.62
C ILE A 72 7.80 -13.07 -15.45
N ASN A 73 8.51 -13.79 -16.33
CA ASN A 73 8.59 -15.24 -16.23
C ASN A 73 9.26 -15.66 -14.92
N SER A 74 8.71 -16.69 -14.28
CA SER A 74 9.29 -17.36 -13.12
C SER A 74 10.44 -18.27 -13.53
N ASN A 75 11.27 -18.67 -12.57
CA ASN A 75 12.39 -19.60 -12.80
C ASN A 75 11.94 -20.97 -13.32
N ARG A 76 10.66 -21.32 -13.16
CA ARG A 76 10.03 -22.53 -13.72
C ARG A 76 9.48 -22.33 -15.14
N GLY A 77 9.60 -21.13 -15.70
CA GLY A 77 9.12 -20.80 -17.04
C GLY A 77 7.64 -20.43 -17.13
N ASN A 78 6.94 -20.34 -15.99
CA ASN A 78 5.55 -19.90 -15.93
C ASN A 78 5.46 -18.36 -15.87
N ILE A 79 4.32 -17.80 -16.28
CA ILE A 79 4.08 -16.36 -16.20
C ILE A 79 3.84 -15.98 -14.74
N GLY A 80 4.61 -15.01 -14.24
CA GLY A 80 4.36 -14.32 -12.99
C GLY A 80 4.02 -12.85 -13.23
N GLU A 81 3.49 -12.19 -12.22
CA GLU A 81 3.03 -10.81 -12.27
C GLU A 81 3.93 -9.92 -11.41
N TYR A 82 4.25 -8.74 -11.91
CA TYR A 82 5.01 -7.73 -11.18
C TYR A 82 4.26 -6.41 -11.11
N VAL A 83 4.12 -5.86 -9.91
CA VAL A 83 3.59 -4.54 -9.65
C VAL A 83 4.68 -3.67 -9.08
N HIS A 84 4.81 -2.45 -9.59
CA HIS A 84 5.77 -1.48 -9.10
C HIS A 84 5.05 -0.27 -8.51
N PHE A 85 5.55 0.16 -7.35
CA PHE A 85 5.09 1.34 -6.64
C PHE A 85 6.20 2.36 -6.70
N ASN A 86 5.93 3.49 -7.33
CA ASN A 86 6.90 4.58 -7.49
C ASN A 86 7.48 4.96 -6.13
N MET A 87 8.80 4.94 -6.03
CA MET A 87 9.51 5.12 -4.76
C MET A 87 9.41 6.55 -4.24
N GLU A 88 9.36 7.56 -5.11
CA GLU A 88 9.18 8.97 -4.72
C GLU A 88 7.84 9.17 -4.00
N ASP A 89 6.74 8.69 -4.59
CA ASP A 89 5.40 8.74 -4.00
C ASP A 89 5.36 8.07 -2.62
N ARG A 90 6.05 6.92 -2.49
CA ARG A 90 6.15 6.19 -1.21
C ARG A 90 6.96 6.97 -0.19
N LEU A 91 8.09 7.56 -0.57
CA LEU A 91 8.89 8.38 0.33
C LEU A 91 8.10 9.60 0.80
N ILE A 92 7.44 10.33 -0.10
CA ILE A 92 6.60 11.48 0.26
C ILE A 92 5.52 11.05 1.25
N TYR A 93 4.80 9.97 0.97
CA TYR A 93 3.78 9.45 1.87
C TYR A 93 4.35 9.08 3.25
N GLU A 94 5.47 8.38 3.30
CA GLU A 94 6.11 8.01 4.56
C GLU A 94 6.57 9.25 5.35
N LEU A 95 7.15 10.24 4.66
CA LEU A 95 7.52 11.51 5.27
C LEU A 95 6.29 12.23 5.83
N GLN A 96 5.20 12.39 5.09
CA GLN A 96 3.98 13.06 5.57
C GLN A 96 3.44 12.48 6.88
N ASN A 97 3.62 11.18 7.10
CA ASN A 97 3.14 10.46 8.28
C ASN A 97 4.18 10.36 9.42
N MET A 98 5.35 10.99 9.27
CA MET A 98 6.36 11.03 10.33
C MET A 98 6.21 12.27 11.23
N PRO A 99 6.34 12.12 12.56
CA PRO A 99 6.18 13.22 13.51
C PRO A 99 7.33 14.24 13.49
N SER A 100 8.50 13.93 12.89
CA SER A 100 9.63 14.86 12.79
C SER A 100 10.60 14.49 11.68
N HIS A 101 10.98 15.47 10.85
CA HIS A 101 11.81 15.32 9.64
C HIS A 101 13.19 15.97 9.81
N ASN A 102 13.96 15.57 10.83
CA ASN A 102 15.31 16.10 10.99
C ASN A 102 16.31 15.19 10.26
N PHE A 103 16.26 15.22 8.93
CA PHE A 103 17.29 14.62 8.09
C PHE A 103 18.51 15.53 8.07
N LEU A 104 19.70 14.94 8.20
CA LEU A 104 20.95 15.68 8.03
C LEU A 104 21.18 15.94 6.54
N ASP A 105 21.60 17.15 6.20
CA ASP A 105 22.09 17.54 4.87
C ASP A 105 21.10 17.30 3.71
N ASN A 106 19.79 17.31 4.00
CA ASN A 106 18.73 16.99 3.02
C ASN A 106 18.90 15.61 2.36
N TYR A 107 19.43 14.63 3.09
CA TYR A 107 19.51 13.23 2.64
C TYR A 107 18.55 12.32 3.40
N VAL A 108 17.80 11.51 2.65
CA VAL A 108 16.99 10.43 3.20
C VAL A 108 17.76 9.11 3.01
N ASP A 109 18.26 8.56 4.11
CA ASP A 109 18.88 7.25 4.11
C ASP A 109 17.78 6.17 4.02
N VAL A 110 17.93 5.22 3.10
CA VAL A 110 16.98 4.12 2.88
C VAL A 110 17.70 2.77 2.98
N VAL A 111 17.06 1.81 3.63
CA VAL A 111 17.45 0.40 3.62
C VAL A 111 16.51 -0.37 2.70
N ILE A 112 17.07 -1.26 1.88
CA ILE A 112 16.31 -2.10 0.96
C ILE A 112 16.36 -3.54 1.43
N ASN A 113 15.26 -4.27 1.33
CA ASN A 113 15.20 -5.70 1.56
C ASN A 113 14.46 -6.39 0.41
N ILE A 114 15.00 -7.52 -0.03
CA ILE A 114 14.44 -8.33 -1.11
C ILE A 114 14.51 -9.77 -0.67
N ASP A 115 13.37 -10.35 -0.34
CA ASP A 115 13.28 -11.73 0.14
C ASP A 115 11.99 -12.40 -0.34
N GLY A 116 12.04 -13.71 -0.55
CA GLY A 116 10.93 -14.52 -1.04
C GLY A 116 10.09 -15.07 0.11
N VAL A 117 8.78 -14.76 0.11
CA VAL A 117 7.83 -15.28 1.10
C VAL A 117 6.80 -16.22 0.43
N PRO A 118 6.66 -17.48 0.91
CA PRO A 118 5.62 -18.38 0.43
C PRO A 118 4.22 -17.83 0.72
N VAL A 119 3.31 -17.88 -0.27
CA VAL A 119 1.94 -17.37 -0.10
C VAL A 119 1.04 -18.39 0.58
N HIS A 120 1.16 -19.66 0.20
CA HIS A 120 0.42 -20.75 0.82
C HIS A 120 1.32 -21.95 1.06
N LYS A 121 1.00 -22.74 2.09
CA LYS A 121 1.73 -23.98 2.39
C LYS A 121 1.47 -25.10 1.37
N SER A 122 0.36 -25.01 0.63
CA SER A 122 -0.15 -26.04 -0.27
C SER A 122 0.11 -25.79 -1.76
N ASN A 123 0.63 -24.61 -2.12
CA ASN A 123 1.02 -24.31 -3.50
C ASN A 123 2.42 -23.73 -3.56
N ALA A 124 3.01 -23.73 -4.75
CA ALA A 124 4.34 -23.19 -4.97
C ALA A 124 4.36 -21.66 -5.12
N SER A 125 3.23 -20.97 -4.92
CA SER A 125 3.15 -19.52 -5.11
C SER A 125 3.98 -18.78 -4.05
N GLN A 126 4.75 -17.80 -4.50
CA GLN A 126 5.66 -16.99 -3.70
C GLN A 126 5.48 -15.53 -4.07
N PHE A 127 5.57 -14.65 -3.06
CA PHE A 127 5.82 -13.24 -3.27
C PHE A 127 7.32 -12.96 -3.15
N TRP A 128 7.81 -12.09 -4.02
CA TRP A 128 9.15 -11.52 -3.95
C TRP A 128 9.01 -9.99 -3.89
N PRO A 129 8.75 -9.43 -2.70
CA PRO A 129 8.71 -7.99 -2.51
C PRO A 129 10.10 -7.35 -2.57
N ILE A 130 10.14 -6.14 -3.13
CA ILE A 130 11.21 -5.16 -2.93
C ILE A 130 10.68 -4.19 -1.87
N LEU A 131 11.23 -4.27 -0.67
CA LEU A 131 10.84 -3.44 0.46
C LEU A 131 11.87 -2.34 0.67
N GLY A 132 11.40 -1.13 0.96
CA GLY A 132 12.21 -0.01 1.44
C GLY A 132 11.85 0.33 2.87
N ALA A 133 12.80 0.89 3.62
CA ALA A 133 12.55 1.51 4.92
C ALA A 133 13.43 2.75 5.08
N ILE A 134 12.83 3.87 5.48
CA ILE A 134 13.59 5.07 5.84
C ILE A 134 14.40 4.78 7.11
N PHE A 135 15.68 5.16 7.11
CA PHE A 135 16.63 4.89 8.17
C PHE A 135 16.96 6.19 8.93
N VAL A 136 16.54 6.26 10.19
CA VAL A 136 16.71 7.45 11.04
C VAL A 136 17.16 7.01 12.44
N ARG A 137 18.05 7.78 13.07
CA ARG A 137 18.54 7.50 14.45
C ARG A 137 19.02 6.05 14.64
N ASN A 138 19.82 5.56 13.68
CA ASN A 138 20.39 4.21 13.66
C ASN A 138 19.37 3.05 13.61
N LYS A 139 18.12 3.30 13.19
CA LYS A 139 17.09 2.25 13.05
C LYS A 139 16.28 2.41 11.76
N PRO A 140 15.92 1.30 11.08
CA PRO A 140 14.89 1.36 10.06
C PRO A 140 13.53 1.65 10.70
N LEU A 141 12.75 2.50 10.05
CA LEU A 141 11.35 2.73 10.39
C LEU A 141 10.47 1.61 9.79
N ARG A 142 9.16 1.86 9.65
CA ARG A 142 8.24 0.87 9.07
C ARG A 142 8.62 0.59 7.60
N PRO A 143 8.64 -0.69 7.17
CA PRO A 143 8.84 -1.03 5.78
C PRO A 143 7.67 -0.56 4.90
N PHE A 144 7.98 -0.16 3.68
CA PHE A 144 7.04 0.12 2.60
C PHE A 144 7.41 -0.68 1.36
N VAL A 145 6.42 -0.92 0.50
CA VAL A 145 6.59 -1.71 -0.71
C VAL A 145 6.99 -0.81 -1.88
N ILE A 146 8.08 -1.16 -2.57
CA ILE A 146 8.54 -0.53 -3.83
C ILE A 146 8.16 -1.40 -5.03
N GLY A 147 8.18 -2.72 -4.87
CA GLY A 147 7.77 -3.66 -5.92
C GLY A 147 7.31 -4.97 -5.32
N ILE A 148 6.44 -5.68 -6.01
CA ILE A 148 6.02 -7.04 -5.64
C ILE A 148 5.98 -7.88 -6.91
N TYR A 149 6.72 -8.98 -6.89
CA TYR A 149 6.53 -10.05 -7.84
C TYR A 149 5.72 -11.19 -7.21
N TYR A 150 4.81 -11.78 -7.98
CA TYR A 150 4.02 -12.96 -7.64
C TYR A 150 4.19 -14.02 -8.71
N GLY A 151 4.57 -15.24 -8.31
CA GLY A 151 4.74 -16.36 -9.23
C GLY A 151 4.91 -17.68 -8.49
N ASP A 152 5.04 -18.78 -9.23
CA ASP A 152 5.23 -20.13 -8.69
C ASP A 152 6.69 -20.46 -8.28
N SER A 153 7.59 -19.50 -8.46
CA SER A 153 8.99 -19.51 -8.05
C SER A 153 9.56 -18.10 -8.20
N LYS A 154 10.81 -17.87 -7.77
CA LYS A 154 11.50 -16.58 -7.97
C LYS A 154 11.49 -16.10 -9.43
N PRO A 155 11.52 -14.79 -9.70
CA PRO A 155 11.57 -14.28 -11.06
C PRO A 155 12.83 -14.80 -11.78
N ARG A 156 12.67 -15.23 -13.04
CA ARG A 156 13.76 -15.79 -13.86
C ARG A 156 14.81 -14.75 -14.21
N CYS A 157 14.36 -13.55 -14.54
CA CYS A 157 15.24 -12.45 -14.96
C CYS A 157 15.30 -11.39 -13.86
N VAL A 158 16.38 -11.42 -13.08
CA VAL A 158 16.62 -10.44 -12.01
C VAL A 158 16.69 -9.02 -12.55
N ASN A 159 17.25 -8.82 -13.76
CA ASN A 159 17.32 -7.51 -14.39
C ASN A 159 15.92 -6.93 -14.66
N MET A 160 14.98 -7.74 -15.16
CA MET A 160 13.59 -7.28 -15.37
C MET A 160 12.90 -6.97 -14.04
N PHE A 161 13.11 -7.82 -13.03
CA PHE A 161 12.53 -7.64 -11.71
C PHE A 161 13.02 -6.34 -11.02
N LEU A 162 14.32 -6.04 -11.09
CA LEU A 162 14.91 -4.88 -10.45
C LEU A 162 14.87 -3.60 -11.29
N LYS A 163 14.56 -3.68 -12.59
CA LYS A 163 14.70 -2.54 -13.53
C LYS A 163 14.05 -1.26 -13.02
N LYS A 164 12.76 -1.31 -12.67
CA LYS A 164 12.02 -0.13 -12.24
C LYS A 164 12.53 0.42 -10.90
N PHE A 165 12.91 -0.45 -9.97
CA PHE A 165 13.54 -0.03 -8.71
C PHE A 165 14.89 0.67 -8.94
N ILE A 166 15.72 0.15 -9.86
CA ILE A 166 17.01 0.74 -10.22
C ILE A 166 16.80 2.12 -10.88
N ASP A 167 15.80 2.25 -11.74
CA ASP A 167 15.48 3.53 -12.38
C ASP A 167 15.06 4.58 -11.35
N ASP A 168 14.14 4.22 -10.44
CA ASP A 168 13.71 5.08 -9.35
C ASP A 168 14.89 5.51 -8.46
N ILE A 169 15.72 4.57 -8.00
CA ILE A 169 16.78 4.88 -7.05
C ILE A 169 17.88 5.74 -7.68
N ASN A 170 18.19 5.54 -8.97
CA ASN A 170 19.17 6.38 -9.67
C ASN A 170 18.68 7.82 -9.79
N ILE A 171 17.41 8.02 -10.17
CA ILE A 171 16.80 9.37 -10.23
C ILE A 171 16.81 10.02 -8.85
N LEU A 172 16.43 9.28 -7.81
CA LEU A 172 16.38 9.79 -6.43
C LEU A 172 17.76 10.09 -5.83
N GLN A 173 18.82 9.42 -6.29
CA GLN A 173 20.20 9.70 -5.89
C GLN A 173 20.79 10.91 -6.64
N GLU A 174 20.55 11.00 -7.94
CA GLU A 174 21.15 12.03 -8.80
C GLU A 174 20.38 13.35 -8.73
N VAL A 175 19.07 13.31 -8.97
CA VAL A 175 18.18 14.46 -9.04
C VAL A 175 17.56 14.76 -7.67
N GLY A 176 17.05 13.73 -7.00
CA GLY A 176 16.29 13.86 -5.75
C GLY A 176 14.80 14.15 -5.98
N PHE A 177 14.10 14.49 -4.90
CA PHE A 177 12.66 14.75 -4.88
C PHE A 177 12.33 15.91 -3.94
N ASN A 178 11.22 16.62 -4.20
CA ASN A 178 10.82 17.76 -3.40
C ASN A 178 9.83 17.35 -2.30
N PHE A 179 10.11 17.77 -1.07
CA PHE A 179 9.20 17.62 0.06
C PHE A 179 9.22 18.89 0.91
N ASN A 180 8.04 19.50 1.13
CA ASN A 180 7.91 20.76 1.88
C ASN A 180 8.86 21.87 1.41
N ASN A 181 8.97 22.08 0.09
CA ASN A 181 9.88 23.04 -0.55
C ASN A 181 11.37 22.83 -0.26
N VAL A 182 11.75 21.64 0.22
CA VAL A 182 13.15 21.23 0.38
C VAL A 182 13.43 20.09 -0.59
N LEU A 183 14.54 20.20 -1.34
CA LEU A 183 15.02 19.16 -2.22
C LEU A 183 15.79 18.12 -1.41
N TYR A 184 15.30 16.89 -1.38
CA TYR A 184 15.94 15.76 -0.74
C TYR A 184 16.55 14.82 -1.76
N LYS A 185 17.71 14.24 -1.42
CA LYS A 185 18.31 13.13 -2.18
C LYS A 185 18.27 11.85 -1.36
N VAL A 186 18.20 10.71 -2.03
CA VAL A 186 18.21 9.40 -1.36
C VAL A 186 19.63 8.85 -1.27
N ARG A 187 19.96 8.16 -0.18
CA ARG A 187 21.16 7.33 -0.07
C ARG A 187 20.77 5.92 0.30
N LEU A 188 21.31 4.93 -0.42
CA LEU A 188 21.20 3.54 -0.01
C LEU A 188 22.15 3.28 1.15
N LYS A 189 21.59 3.06 2.34
CA LYS A 189 22.38 2.78 3.54
C LYS A 189 22.82 1.32 3.56
N LYS A 190 21.89 0.40 3.26
CA LYS A 190 22.09 -1.05 3.26
C LYS A 190 21.13 -1.72 2.30
N ILE A 191 21.56 -2.84 1.74
CA ILE A 191 20.70 -3.80 1.05
C ILE A 191 20.79 -5.09 1.85
N CYS A 192 19.66 -5.52 2.41
CA CYS A 192 19.52 -6.73 3.20
C CYS A 192 19.02 -7.85 2.29
N CYS A 193 19.89 -8.82 2.03
CA CYS A 193 19.58 -10.03 1.30
C CYS A 193 19.98 -11.23 2.17
N ASP A 194 19.23 -12.32 2.06
CA ASP A 194 19.63 -13.58 2.67
C ASP A 194 20.94 -14.08 2.06
N ALA A 195 21.73 -14.75 2.91
CA ALA A 195 22.92 -15.43 2.45
C ALA A 195 22.52 -16.59 1.51
N PRO A 196 23.35 -16.90 0.49
CA PRO A 196 23.12 -18.09 -0.31
C PRO A 196 23.13 -19.33 0.60
N ALA A 197 22.14 -20.20 0.40
CA ALA A 197 22.07 -21.51 1.04
C ALA A 197 23.17 -22.46 0.53
#